data_AF-A0A7C7HV74-F1
#
_entry.id   AF-A0A7C7HV74-F1
#
_cell.length_a   1.000
_cell.length_b   1.000
_cell.length_c   1.000
_cell.angle_alpha   90.00
_cell.angle_beta   90.00
_cell.angle_gamma   90.00
#
_symmetry.space_group_name_H-M   'P 1'
#
loop_
_entity.id
_entity.type
_entity.pdbx_description
1 polymer ?
#
loop_
_entity_poly.entity_id
_entity_poly.type
_entity_poly.pdbx_seq_one_letter_code
_entity_poly.pdbx_strand_id
1 'polypeptide(L)'
;MTFFLFLLLAPSYWVAKFLLDNDSTGREPKKAVREAIIIGLLVLLLAGPANEIIARALGFASSEEALFIDISIQGLSYIFFFALSEELLKFIPMALHIYGKSYFNDVIDGVIYFALAGLAFGVFETFFYGLSYGGTGIVLLRLVFVLFLHAGTTAIAGYSFAKYTFGSHKAWQLAASFMAAVLLHTFYNLFISSGSMLVLIGMAISLFTSSMIFVLYYRATLQAQKANN
;
A
#
# COMPACT_ATOMS: atom_id res chain seq x y z
N MET A 1 -1.96 -17.25 18.92
CA MET A 1 -2.79 -16.44 18.00
C MET A 1 -2.99 -15.01 18.50
N THR A 2 -3.47 -14.80 19.72
CA THR A 2 -3.77 -13.46 20.28
C THR A 2 -2.56 -12.51 20.35
N PHE A 3 -1.37 -13.00 20.73
CA PHE A 3 -0.14 -12.20 20.75
C PHE A 3 0.26 -11.66 19.36
N PHE A 4 0.01 -12.42 18.29
CA PHE A 4 0.38 -12.01 16.93
C PHE A 4 -0.59 -11.01 16.34
N LEU A 5 -1.89 -11.15 16.64
CA LEU A 5 -2.87 -10.12 16.34
C LEU A 5 -2.51 -8.81 17.05
N PHE A 6 -2.04 -8.88 18.29
CA PHE A 6 -1.54 -7.70 18.98
C PHE A 6 -0.32 -7.11 18.28
N LEU A 7 0.69 -7.92 17.94
CA LEU A 7 1.87 -7.44 17.23
C LEU A 7 1.53 -6.82 15.87
N LEU A 8 0.53 -7.36 15.16
CA LEU A 8 0.06 -6.85 13.87
C LEU A 8 -0.74 -5.56 13.98
N LEU A 9 -1.66 -5.49 14.93
CA LEU A 9 -2.58 -4.39 15.08
C LEU A 9 -1.95 -3.21 15.82
N ALA A 10 -1.08 -3.43 16.80
CA ALA A 10 -0.50 -2.36 17.61
C ALA A 10 0.33 -1.34 16.80
N PRO A 11 1.31 -1.73 15.96
CA PRO A 11 2.09 -0.77 15.19
C PRO A 11 1.27 -0.18 14.04
N SER A 12 0.35 -0.93 13.44
CA SER A 12 -0.60 -0.42 12.44
C SER A 12 -1.51 0.65 13.04
N TYR A 13 -2.04 0.41 14.24
CA TYR A 13 -2.82 1.36 15.01
C TYR A 13 -1.99 2.58 15.37
N TRP A 14 -0.73 2.39 15.77
CA TRP A 14 0.16 3.51 16.11
C TRP A 14 0.44 4.41 14.92
N VAL A 15 0.71 3.86 13.74
CA VAL A 15 0.88 4.66 12.51
C VAL A 15 -0.42 5.38 12.16
N ALA A 16 -1.56 4.68 12.15
CA ALA A 16 -2.87 5.31 11.89
C ALA A 16 -3.16 6.45 12.88
N LYS A 17 -2.93 6.21 14.17
CA LYS A 17 -3.10 7.20 15.22
C LYS A 17 -2.16 8.39 15.06
N PHE A 18 -0.89 8.16 14.73
CA PHE A 18 0.07 9.22 14.47
C PHE A 18 -0.42 10.14 13.35
N LEU A 19 -0.86 9.58 12.22
CA LEU A 19 -1.37 10.36 11.08
C LEU A 19 -2.62 11.18 11.43
N LEU A 20 -3.52 10.62 12.24
CA LEU A 20 -4.78 11.27 12.61
C LEU A 20 -4.64 12.31 13.73
N ASP A 21 -3.74 12.07 14.69
CA ASP A 21 -3.56 12.98 15.84
C ASP A 21 -2.72 14.20 15.49
N ASN A 22 -1.82 14.08 14.51
CA ASN A 22 -0.89 15.15 14.12
C ASN A 22 -1.39 15.94 12.91
N ASP A 23 -2.65 15.74 12.50
CA ASP A 23 -3.19 16.39 11.33
C ASP A 23 -3.29 17.91 11.57
N SER A 24 -2.60 18.68 10.72
CA SER A 24 -2.51 20.12 10.82
C SER A 24 -3.71 20.87 10.24
N THR A 25 -4.54 20.21 9.43
CA THR A 25 -5.69 20.85 8.75
C THR A 25 -6.97 20.75 9.57
N GLY A 26 -7.02 19.81 10.52
CA GLY A 26 -8.16 19.59 11.39
C GLY A 26 -8.25 18.13 11.80
N ARG A 27 -9.32 17.75 12.51
CA ARG A 27 -9.57 16.34 12.81
C ARG A 27 -10.37 15.70 11.70
N GLU A 28 -9.85 14.59 11.18
CA GLU A 28 -10.54 13.83 10.15
C GLU A 28 -11.85 13.20 10.66
N PRO A 29 -12.94 13.22 9.87
CA PRO A 29 -14.18 12.60 10.27
C PRO A 29 -14.00 11.09 10.49
N LYS A 30 -14.47 10.58 11.63
CA LYS A 30 -14.44 9.14 11.95
C LYS A 30 -15.04 8.26 10.85
N LYS A 31 -16.03 8.79 10.12
CA LYS A 31 -16.63 8.13 8.96
C LYS A 31 -15.62 7.89 7.83
N ALA A 32 -14.84 8.90 7.46
CA ALA A 32 -13.85 8.81 6.40
C ALA A 32 -12.74 7.79 6.75
N VAL A 33 -12.24 7.83 8.00
CA VAL A 33 -11.28 6.87 8.54
C VAL A 33 -11.82 5.43 8.43
N ARG A 34 -13.05 5.20 8.87
CA ARG A 34 -13.69 3.88 8.81
C ARG A 34 -13.86 3.40 7.37
N GLU A 35 -14.29 4.27 6.47
CA GLU A 35 -14.49 3.94 5.05
C GLU A 35 -13.18 3.57 4.37
N ALA A 36 -12.09 4.29 4.62
CA ALA A 36 -10.76 3.95 4.11
C ALA A 36 -10.31 2.54 4.55
N ILE A 37 -10.49 2.21 5.83
CA ILE A 37 -10.17 0.88 6.38
C ILE A 37 -11.03 -0.21 5.74
N ILE A 38 -12.35 0.03 5.60
CA ILE A 38 -13.27 -0.93 4.98
C ILE A 38 -12.89 -1.18 3.52
N ILE A 39 -12.57 -0.12 2.76
CA ILE A 39 -12.14 -0.25 1.37
C ILE A 39 -10.87 -1.10 1.29
N GLY A 40 -9.85 -0.79 2.11
CA GLY A 40 -8.62 -1.58 2.19
C GLY A 40 -8.85 -3.07 2.50
N LEU A 41 -9.80 -3.38 3.39
CA LEU A 41 -10.20 -4.77 3.67
C LEU A 41 -10.92 -5.42 2.48
N LEU A 42 -11.88 -4.72 1.86
CA LEU A 42 -12.67 -5.28 0.76
C LEU A 42 -11.82 -5.57 -0.47
N VAL A 43 -10.86 -4.70 -0.79
CA VAL A 43 -10.02 -4.87 -1.98
C VAL A 43 -9.05 -6.04 -1.85
N LEU A 44 -8.67 -6.43 -0.63
CA LEU A 44 -7.91 -7.65 -0.40
C LEU A 44 -8.67 -8.92 -0.84
N LEU A 45 -9.99 -8.96 -0.61
CA LEU A 45 -10.82 -10.10 -1.04
C LEU A 45 -10.80 -10.28 -2.56
N LEU A 46 -10.50 -9.21 -3.31
CA LEU A 46 -10.38 -9.23 -4.77
C LEU A 46 -8.95 -9.52 -5.23
N ALA A 47 -7.94 -9.14 -4.44
CA ALA A 47 -6.53 -9.28 -4.81
C ALA A 47 -6.12 -10.75 -5.01
N GLY A 48 -6.48 -11.64 -4.08
CA GLY A 48 -6.16 -13.08 -4.21
C GLY A 48 -6.68 -13.70 -5.52
N PRO A 49 -8.00 -13.61 -5.81
CA PRO A 49 -8.55 -14.07 -7.08
C PRO A 49 -7.94 -13.40 -8.32
N ALA A 50 -7.65 -12.09 -8.24
CA ALA A 50 -7.01 -11.38 -9.34
C ALA A 50 -5.61 -11.93 -9.63
N ASN A 51 -4.81 -12.17 -8.59
CA ASN A 51 -3.46 -12.72 -8.70
C ASN A 51 -3.48 -14.16 -9.27
N GLU A 52 -4.48 -14.96 -8.91
CA GLU A 52 -4.68 -16.31 -9.46
C GLU A 52 -5.04 -16.26 -10.96
N ILE A 53 -5.92 -15.35 -11.37
CA ILE A 53 -6.27 -15.15 -12.78
C ILE A 53 -5.03 -14.73 -13.59
N ILE A 54 -4.23 -13.80 -13.05
CA ILE A 54 -2.99 -13.34 -13.69
C ILE A 54 -1.99 -14.49 -13.85
N ALA A 55 -1.79 -15.31 -12.81
CA ALA A 55 -0.91 -16.46 -12.86
C ALA A 55 -1.30 -17.42 -13.99
N ARG A 56 -2.59 -17.79 -14.07
CA ARG A 56 -3.11 -18.67 -15.12
C ARG A 56 -3.00 -18.06 -16.51
N ALA A 57 -3.30 -16.77 -16.65
CA ALA A 57 -3.18 -16.06 -17.93
C ALA A 57 -1.74 -16.04 -18.45
N LEU A 58 -0.76 -16.06 -17.55
CA LEU A 58 0.66 -16.12 -17.88
C LEU A 58 1.19 -17.55 -18.03
N GLY A 59 0.36 -18.57 -17.85
CA GLY A 59 0.71 -19.98 -18.08
C GLY A 59 1.22 -20.74 -16.86
N PHE A 60 1.08 -20.19 -15.65
CA PHE A 60 1.31 -20.94 -14.40
C PHE A 60 0.07 -21.76 -14.03
N ALA A 61 0.24 -22.89 -13.34
CA ALA A 61 -0.88 -23.69 -12.84
C ALA A 61 -1.58 -23.04 -11.65
N SER A 62 -0.87 -22.22 -10.87
CA SER A 62 -1.41 -21.44 -9.75
C SER A 62 -0.56 -20.20 -9.44
N SER A 63 -1.13 -19.27 -8.67
CA SER A 63 -0.38 -18.15 -8.09
C SER A 63 0.71 -18.61 -7.12
N GLU A 64 0.55 -19.75 -6.44
CA GLU A 64 1.57 -20.32 -5.56
C GLU A 64 2.80 -20.80 -6.34
N GLU A 65 2.59 -21.45 -7.48
CA GLU A 65 3.68 -21.84 -8.38
C GLU A 65 4.44 -20.61 -8.89
N ALA A 66 3.70 -19.56 -9.24
CA ALA A 66 4.26 -18.31 -9.76
C ALA A 66 5.08 -17.52 -8.72
N LEU A 67 4.97 -17.84 -7.42
CA LEU A 67 5.81 -17.26 -6.37
C LEU A 67 7.27 -17.73 -6.43
N PHE A 68 7.55 -18.89 -7.06
CA PHE A 68 8.90 -19.36 -7.30
C PHE A 68 9.48 -18.63 -8.52
N ILE A 69 10.12 -17.50 -8.25
CA ILE A 69 10.66 -16.62 -9.29
C ILE A 69 11.78 -17.35 -10.06
N ASP A 70 11.55 -17.52 -11.35
CA ASP A 70 12.61 -17.58 -12.36
C ASP A 70 12.74 -16.18 -12.98
N ILE A 71 13.96 -15.74 -13.31
CA ILE A 71 14.25 -14.44 -13.96
C ILE A 71 13.86 -14.50 -15.46
N SER A 72 13.02 -15.46 -15.83
CA SER A 72 12.41 -15.58 -17.13
C SER A 72 11.45 -14.42 -17.40
N ILE A 73 11.18 -14.17 -18.68
CA ILE A 73 10.20 -13.16 -19.11
C ILE A 73 8.83 -13.42 -18.46
N GLN A 74 8.46 -14.70 -18.29
CA GLN A 74 7.20 -15.12 -17.67
C GLN A 74 7.15 -14.75 -16.19
N GLY A 75 8.20 -15.06 -15.42
CA GLY A 75 8.29 -14.73 -14.00
C GLY A 75 8.32 -13.21 -13.76
N LEU A 76 9.13 -12.48 -14.53
CA LEU A 76 9.16 -11.01 -14.47
C LEU A 76 7.82 -10.37 -14.82
N SER A 77 7.10 -10.93 -15.81
CA SER A 77 5.75 -10.47 -16.16
C SER A 77 4.77 -10.69 -15.01
N TYR A 78 4.81 -11.86 -14.36
CA TYR A 78 3.95 -12.16 -13.23
C TYR A 78 4.17 -11.19 -12.07
N ILE A 79 5.42 -10.96 -11.67
CA ILE A 79 5.76 -10.05 -10.56
C ILE A 79 5.25 -8.63 -10.83
N PHE A 80 5.41 -8.14 -12.06
CA PHE A 80 4.92 -6.82 -12.44
C PHE A 80 3.40 -6.74 -12.43
N PHE A 81 2.71 -7.70 -13.06
CA PHE A 81 1.25 -7.68 -13.11
C PHE A 81 0.59 -7.95 -11.75
N PHE A 82 1.22 -8.75 -10.90
CA PHE A 82 0.83 -8.94 -9.50
C PHE A 82 0.83 -7.60 -8.76
N ALA A 83 1.97 -6.91 -8.75
CA ALA A 83 2.10 -5.62 -8.08
C ALA A 83 1.14 -4.57 -8.69
N LEU A 84 1.05 -4.52 -10.02
CA LEU A 84 0.14 -3.60 -10.72
C LEU A 84 -1.32 -3.85 -10.31
N SER A 85 -1.75 -5.10 -10.27
CA SER A 85 -3.11 -5.49 -9.90
C SER A 85 -3.46 -5.03 -8.50
N GLU A 86 -2.59 -5.29 -7.52
CA GLU A 86 -2.84 -4.87 -6.14
C GLU A 86 -2.82 -3.35 -5.97
N GLU A 87 -1.88 -2.65 -6.61
CA GLU A 87 -1.86 -1.18 -6.55
C GLU A 87 -3.10 -0.57 -7.22
N LEU A 88 -3.57 -1.12 -8.35
CA LEU A 88 -4.82 -0.69 -8.99
C LEU A 88 -6.03 -0.94 -8.09
N LEU A 89 -6.13 -2.13 -7.50
CA LEU A 89 -7.23 -2.51 -6.62
C LEU A 89 -7.27 -1.68 -5.34
N LYS A 90 -6.12 -1.24 -4.81
CA LYS A 90 -6.08 -0.29 -3.68
C LYS A 90 -6.41 1.13 -4.13
N PHE A 91 -5.85 1.57 -5.26
CA PHE A 91 -5.96 2.95 -5.71
C PHE A 91 -7.35 3.31 -6.23
N ILE A 92 -7.88 2.55 -7.20
CA ILE A 92 -9.09 2.93 -7.93
C ILE A 92 -10.32 3.04 -7.03
N PRO A 93 -10.68 2.02 -6.22
CA PRO A 93 -11.87 2.11 -5.35
C PRO A 93 -11.75 3.24 -4.34
N MET A 94 -10.54 3.48 -3.82
CA MET A 94 -10.30 4.54 -2.87
C MET A 94 -10.42 5.92 -3.51
N ALA A 95 -9.78 6.13 -4.67
CA ALA A 95 -9.85 7.37 -5.44
C ALA A 95 -11.30 7.70 -5.82
N LEU A 96 -12.06 6.72 -6.34
CA LEU A 96 -13.46 6.89 -6.70
C LEU A 96 -14.34 7.22 -5.49
N HIS A 97 -14.09 6.60 -4.34
CA HIS A 97 -14.89 6.82 -3.13
C HIS A 97 -14.71 8.22 -2.55
N ILE A 98 -13.46 8.70 -2.45
CA ILE A 98 -13.18 9.99 -1.80
C ILE A 98 -13.37 11.19 -2.74
N TYR A 99 -13.33 10.98 -4.06
CA TYR A 99 -13.46 12.06 -5.02
C TYR A 99 -14.78 12.83 -4.83
N GLY A 100 -14.67 14.16 -4.70
CA GLY A 100 -15.82 15.04 -4.48
C GLY A 100 -16.45 14.97 -3.08
N LYS A 101 -15.86 14.24 -2.12
CA LYS A 101 -16.31 14.26 -0.73
C LYS A 101 -15.90 15.57 -0.07
N SER A 102 -16.79 16.15 0.73
CA SER A 102 -16.54 17.42 1.42
C SER A 102 -15.39 17.35 2.43
N TYR A 103 -15.11 16.17 2.97
CA TYR A 103 -14.00 15.93 3.89
C TYR A 103 -12.66 15.71 3.18
N PHE A 104 -12.66 15.56 1.85
CA PHE A 104 -11.43 15.45 1.07
C PHE A 104 -11.16 16.82 0.45
N ASN A 105 -10.48 17.67 1.22
CA ASN A 105 -10.30 19.08 0.92
C ASN A 105 -8.85 19.57 1.02
N ASP A 106 -7.92 18.73 1.47
CA ASP A 106 -6.48 19.03 1.49
C ASP A 106 -5.64 17.87 0.94
N VAL A 107 -4.42 18.18 0.51
CA VAL A 107 -3.43 17.20 0.05
C VAL A 107 -3.08 16.20 1.16
N ILE A 108 -3.11 16.63 2.43
CA ILE A 108 -2.80 15.75 3.56
C ILE A 108 -3.82 14.60 3.68
N ASP A 109 -5.10 14.86 3.43
CA ASP A 109 -6.18 13.87 3.44
C ASP A 109 -5.88 12.72 2.46
N GLY A 110 -5.29 13.06 1.31
CA GLY A 110 -4.86 12.09 0.30
C GLY A 110 -3.77 11.16 0.81
N VAL A 111 -2.85 11.65 1.65
CA VAL A 111 -1.86 10.82 2.32
C VAL A 111 -2.54 9.95 3.37
N ILE A 112 -3.34 10.56 4.25
CA ILE A 112 -3.97 9.89 5.41
C ILE A 112 -4.87 8.75 4.93
N TYR A 113 -5.86 9.04 4.09
CA TYR A 113 -6.87 8.05 3.74
C TYR A 113 -6.32 6.90 2.90
N PHE A 114 -5.41 7.17 1.97
CA PHE A 114 -4.78 6.11 1.19
C PHE A 114 -3.78 5.29 2.03
N ALA A 115 -3.03 5.93 2.95
CA ALA A 115 -2.18 5.19 3.88
C ALA A 115 -3.02 4.25 4.77
N LEU A 116 -4.18 4.71 5.26
CA LEU A 116 -5.09 3.89 6.06
C LEU A 116 -5.65 2.69 5.26
N ALA A 117 -6.04 2.90 4.00
CA ALA A 117 -6.48 1.83 3.13
C ALA A 117 -5.36 0.80 2.87
N GLY A 118 -4.14 1.26 2.60
CA GLY A 118 -2.96 0.41 2.43
C GLY A 118 -2.54 -0.34 3.70
N LEU A 119 -2.63 0.31 4.87
CA LEU A 119 -2.41 -0.32 6.18
C LEU A 119 -3.42 -1.44 6.42
N ALA A 120 -4.71 -1.19 6.17
CA ALA A 120 -5.74 -2.20 6.31
C ALA A 120 -5.47 -3.40 5.38
N PHE A 121 -5.19 -3.13 4.10
CA PHE A 121 -4.80 -4.18 3.14
C PHE A 121 -3.62 -5.02 3.67
N GLY A 122 -2.51 -4.37 4.04
CA GLY A 122 -1.29 -5.04 4.49
C GLY A 122 -1.47 -5.83 5.80
N VAL A 123 -2.31 -5.35 6.73
CA VAL A 123 -2.66 -6.08 7.95
C VAL A 123 -3.32 -7.40 7.60
N PHE A 124 -4.41 -7.36 6.84
CA PHE A 124 -5.17 -8.57 6.54
C PHE A 124 -4.39 -9.52 5.63
N GLU A 125 -3.66 -9.00 4.66
CA GLU A 125 -2.83 -9.82 3.79
C GLU A 125 -1.72 -10.52 4.59
N THR A 126 -1.03 -9.81 5.49
CA THR A 126 -0.06 -10.43 6.42
C THR A 126 -0.70 -11.50 7.31
N PHE A 127 -1.93 -11.27 7.77
CA PHE A 127 -2.66 -12.24 8.58
C PHE A 127 -2.96 -13.52 7.78
N PHE A 128 -3.52 -13.40 6.57
CA PHE A 128 -3.83 -14.57 5.73
C PHE A 128 -2.57 -15.30 5.27
N TYR A 129 -1.49 -14.59 4.93
CA TYR A 129 -0.20 -15.22 4.63
C TYR A 129 0.32 -16.05 5.81
N GLY A 130 0.18 -15.55 7.04
CA GLY A 130 0.54 -16.29 8.24
C GLY A 130 -0.27 -17.57 8.44
N LEU A 131 -1.55 -17.55 8.09
CA LEU A 131 -2.42 -18.73 8.12
C LEU A 131 -2.06 -19.75 7.04
N SER A 132 -1.70 -19.30 5.84
CA SER A 132 -1.46 -20.18 4.70
C SER A 132 -0.05 -20.78 4.65
N TYR A 133 1.00 -20.03 5.01
CA TYR A 133 2.38 -20.36 4.60
C TYR A 133 3.38 -20.69 5.70
N GLY A 134 3.01 -20.71 6.98
CA GLY A 134 3.93 -21.21 8.02
C GLY A 134 4.03 -20.39 9.30
N GLY A 135 2.93 -19.79 9.74
CA GLY A 135 2.82 -19.31 11.12
C GLY A 135 3.74 -18.13 11.44
N THR A 136 4.25 -18.11 12.66
CA THR A 136 4.62 -16.86 13.36
C THR A 136 5.84 -16.15 12.80
N GLY A 137 6.81 -16.87 12.21
CA GLY A 137 8.01 -16.27 11.63
C GLY A 137 7.72 -15.44 10.38
N ILE A 138 6.83 -15.94 9.50
CA ILE A 138 6.40 -15.22 8.29
C ILE A 138 5.63 -13.96 8.67
N VAL A 139 4.73 -14.04 9.67
CA VAL A 139 3.98 -12.88 10.16
C VAL A 139 4.94 -11.78 10.65
N LEU A 140 5.99 -12.13 11.39
CA LEU A 140 6.96 -11.15 11.90
C LEU A 140 7.74 -10.46 10.78
N LEU A 141 8.20 -11.21 9.78
CA LEU A 141 8.92 -10.63 8.63
C LEU A 141 8.00 -9.70 7.82
N ARG A 142 6.78 -10.16 7.52
CA ARG A 142 5.80 -9.37 6.76
C ARG A 142 5.31 -8.14 7.52
N LEU A 143 5.21 -8.22 8.84
CA LEU A 143 4.88 -7.08 9.69
C LEU A 143 5.86 -5.91 9.49
N VAL A 144 7.15 -6.22 9.43
CA VAL A 144 8.19 -5.20 9.27
C VAL A 144 8.34 -4.76 7.81
N PHE A 145 8.31 -5.72 6.88
CA PHE A 145 8.75 -5.48 5.49
C PHE A 145 7.63 -5.46 4.44
N VAL A 146 6.39 -5.82 4.76
CA VAL A 146 5.30 -5.85 3.77
C VAL A 146 4.18 -4.90 4.15
N LEU A 147 3.73 -4.96 5.40
CA LEU A 147 2.60 -4.21 5.90
C LEU A 147 2.74 -2.71 5.62
N PHE A 148 3.85 -2.12 6.03
CA PHE A 148 4.10 -0.68 5.84
C PHE A 148 4.50 -0.32 4.42
N LEU A 149 5.01 -1.28 3.63
CA LEU A 149 5.22 -1.08 2.20
C LEU A 149 3.87 -0.84 1.50
N HIS A 150 2.82 -1.62 1.79
CA HIS A 150 1.50 -1.39 1.19
C HIS A 150 0.94 -0.02 1.56
N ALA A 151 1.10 0.40 2.82
CA ALA A 151 0.70 1.73 3.25
C ALA A 151 1.50 2.83 2.51
N GLY A 152 2.81 2.64 2.33
CA GLY A 152 3.69 3.55 1.61
C GLY A 152 3.36 3.68 0.13
N THR A 153 3.19 2.56 -0.59
CA THR A 153 2.83 2.58 -2.02
C THR A 153 1.48 3.25 -2.25
N THR A 154 0.51 2.93 -1.40
CA THR A 154 -0.84 3.51 -1.48
C THR A 154 -0.81 5.00 -1.15
N ALA A 155 -0.02 5.44 -0.15
CA ALA A 155 0.18 6.85 0.19
C ALA A 155 0.86 7.66 -0.93
N ILE A 156 1.83 7.07 -1.65
CA ILE A 156 2.46 7.71 -2.83
C ILE A 156 1.41 8.04 -3.89
N ALA A 157 0.54 7.07 -4.20
CA ALA A 157 -0.54 7.27 -5.16
C ALA A 157 -1.58 8.29 -4.64
N GLY A 158 -1.98 8.18 -3.37
CA GLY A 158 -2.95 9.07 -2.73
C GLY A 158 -2.51 10.53 -2.65
N TYR A 159 -1.25 10.79 -2.28
CA TYR A 159 -0.66 12.12 -2.29
C TYR A 159 -0.73 12.76 -3.69
N SER A 160 -0.33 12.01 -4.72
CA SER A 160 -0.35 12.51 -6.09
C SER A 160 -1.77 12.71 -6.62
N PHE A 161 -2.71 11.86 -6.20
CA PHE A 161 -4.13 11.99 -6.54
C PHE A 161 -4.79 13.21 -5.92
N ALA A 162 -4.51 13.50 -4.64
CA ALA A 162 -4.99 14.72 -4.00
C ALA A 162 -4.40 15.95 -4.70
N LYS A 163 -3.11 15.94 -4.98
CA LYS A 163 -2.47 17.02 -5.76
C LYS A 163 -3.09 17.23 -7.14
N TYR A 164 -3.44 16.14 -7.83
CA TYR A 164 -4.11 16.20 -9.13
C TYR A 164 -5.53 16.79 -8.97
N THR A 165 -6.26 16.36 -7.95
CA THR A 165 -7.63 16.81 -7.65
C THR A 165 -7.68 18.31 -7.34
N PHE A 166 -6.71 18.82 -6.57
CA PHE A 166 -6.60 20.24 -6.21
C PHE A 166 -5.76 21.05 -7.21
N GLY A 167 -5.47 20.51 -8.40
CA GLY A 167 -4.92 21.26 -9.53
C GLY A 167 -3.41 21.53 -9.49
N SER A 168 -2.68 21.02 -8.47
CA SER A 168 -1.23 21.18 -8.35
C SER A 168 -0.42 20.15 -9.14
N HIS A 169 -1.05 19.03 -9.55
CA HIS A 169 -0.48 18.04 -10.47
C HIS A 169 -1.29 17.92 -11.76
N LYS A 170 -0.61 17.57 -12.85
CA LYS A 170 -1.21 17.11 -14.11
C LYS A 170 -1.43 15.59 -14.08
N ALA A 171 -2.29 15.09 -14.98
CA ALA A 171 -2.60 13.67 -15.08
C ALA A 171 -1.35 12.78 -15.27
N TRP A 172 -0.35 13.25 -16.03
CA TRP A 172 0.90 12.49 -16.22
C TRP A 172 1.72 12.37 -14.92
N GLN A 173 1.64 13.35 -14.01
CA GLN A 173 2.35 13.29 -12.71
C GLN A 173 1.68 12.29 -11.76
N LEU A 174 0.35 12.21 -11.81
CA LEU A 174 -0.40 11.16 -11.14
C LEU A 174 -0.01 9.78 -11.69
N ALA A 175 -0.05 9.61 -13.02
CA ALA A 175 0.34 8.36 -13.66
C ALA A 175 1.77 7.94 -13.34
N ALA A 176 2.72 8.89 -13.34
CA ALA A 176 4.11 8.63 -12.99
C ALA A 176 4.28 8.23 -11.51
N SER A 177 3.55 8.87 -10.59
CA SER A 177 3.58 8.53 -9.16
C SER A 177 2.98 7.16 -8.89
N PHE A 178 1.85 6.85 -9.55
CA PHE A 178 1.23 5.53 -9.50
C PHE A 178 2.16 4.45 -10.04
N MET A 179 2.78 4.68 -11.21
CA MET A 179 3.76 3.75 -11.77
C MET A 179 4.98 3.58 -10.86
N ALA A 180 5.45 4.64 -10.20
CA ALA A 180 6.52 4.53 -9.22
C ALA A 180 6.13 3.63 -8.04
N ALA A 181 4.89 3.72 -7.55
CA ALA A 181 4.36 2.83 -6.52
C ALA A 181 4.33 1.36 -6.99
N VAL A 182 3.85 1.11 -8.21
CA VAL A 182 3.85 -0.23 -8.85
C VAL A 182 5.27 -0.78 -8.97
N LEU A 183 6.23 0.04 -9.43
CA LEU A 183 7.62 -0.39 -9.61
C LEU A 183 8.32 -0.66 -8.28
N LEU A 184 8.08 0.15 -7.25
CA LEU A 184 8.61 -0.11 -5.90
C LEU A 184 8.11 -1.46 -5.36
N HIS A 185 6.82 -1.76 -5.53
CA HIS A 185 6.24 -3.04 -5.14
C HIS A 185 6.77 -4.18 -6.01
N THR A 186 6.86 -3.99 -7.33
CA THR A 186 7.43 -4.98 -8.27
C THR A 186 8.87 -5.33 -7.88
N PHE A 187 9.72 -4.34 -7.61
CA PHE A 187 11.10 -4.58 -7.23
C PHE A 187 11.21 -5.21 -5.84
N TYR A 188 10.35 -4.82 -4.89
CA TYR A 188 10.26 -5.51 -3.61
C TYR A 188 9.99 -7.01 -3.81
N ASN A 189 8.96 -7.36 -4.59
CA ASN A 189 8.58 -8.75 -4.88
C ASN A 189 9.71 -9.50 -5.61
N LEU A 190 10.37 -8.86 -6.58
CA LEU A 190 11.49 -9.45 -7.30
C LEU A 190 12.64 -9.84 -6.36
N PHE A 191 13.06 -8.92 -5.49
CA PHE A 191 14.23 -9.14 -4.64
C PHE A 191 13.91 -10.04 -3.44
N ILE A 192 12.70 -9.96 -2.88
CA ILE A 192 12.34 -10.79 -1.72
C ILE A 192 12.24 -12.27 -2.07
N SER A 193 11.77 -12.64 -3.27
CA SER A 193 11.68 -14.04 -3.69
C SER A 193 12.92 -14.54 -4.45
N SER A 194 14.02 -13.79 -4.44
CA SER A 194 15.28 -14.17 -5.10
C SER A 194 16.03 -15.34 -4.45
N GLY A 195 15.69 -15.72 -3.20
CA GLY A 195 16.37 -16.80 -2.47
C GLY A 195 17.87 -16.57 -2.20
N SER A 196 18.36 -15.34 -2.36
CA SER A 196 19.79 -14.99 -2.28
C SER A 196 20.03 -13.75 -1.40
N MET A 197 21.28 -13.28 -1.31
CA MET A 197 21.63 -12.04 -0.60
C MET A 197 20.90 -10.80 -1.16
N LEU A 198 20.35 -10.89 -2.37
CA LEU A 198 19.53 -9.83 -2.96
C LEU A 198 18.26 -9.50 -2.16
N VAL A 199 17.81 -10.40 -1.28
CA VAL A 199 16.74 -10.13 -0.29
C VAL A 199 16.99 -8.85 0.52
N LEU A 200 18.26 -8.51 0.80
CA LEU A 200 18.60 -7.27 1.51
C LEU A 200 18.19 -6.01 0.73
N ILE A 201 18.23 -6.06 -0.61
CA ILE A 201 17.76 -4.98 -1.47
C ILE A 201 16.24 -4.84 -1.35
N GLY A 202 15.51 -5.96 -1.36
CA GLY A 202 14.06 -5.98 -1.14
C GLY A 202 13.68 -5.37 0.21
N MET A 203 14.37 -5.76 1.29
CA MET A 203 14.19 -5.16 2.62
C MET A 203 14.47 -3.65 2.62
N ALA A 204 15.52 -3.19 1.95
CA ALA A 204 15.84 -1.77 1.85
C ALA A 204 14.76 -0.98 1.09
N ILE A 205 14.26 -1.51 -0.04
CA ILE A 205 13.15 -0.93 -0.80
C ILE A 205 11.89 -0.84 0.06
N SER A 206 11.61 -1.87 0.85
CA SER A 206 10.49 -1.88 1.77
C SER A 206 10.58 -0.78 2.82
N LEU A 207 11.72 -0.67 3.50
CA LEU A 207 11.93 0.36 4.53
C LEU A 207 11.87 1.76 3.93
N PHE A 208 12.48 1.97 2.75
CA PHE A 208 12.38 3.21 2.01
C PHE A 208 10.93 3.57 1.70
N THR A 209 10.18 2.64 1.11
CA THR A 209 8.77 2.85 0.73
C THR A 209 7.89 3.10 1.94
N SER A 210 8.11 2.35 3.04
CA SER A 210 7.42 2.54 4.31
C SER A 210 7.65 3.93 4.90
N SER A 211 8.88 4.46 4.79
CA SER A 211 9.23 5.81 5.25
C SER A 211 8.49 6.91 4.47
N MET A 212 8.05 6.64 3.24
CA MET A 212 7.33 7.60 2.40
C MET A 212 5.99 8.02 2.98
N ILE A 213 5.37 7.21 3.84
CA ILE A 213 4.18 7.61 4.59
C ILE A 213 4.46 8.93 5.34
N PHE A 214 5.52 8.95 6.14
CA PHE A 214 5.88 10.08 6.98
C PHE A 214 6.45 11.25 6.18
N VAL A 215 7.27 10.97 5.15
CA VAL A 215 7.85 12.02 4.30
C VAL A 215 6.76 12.76 3.51
N LEU A 216 5.80 12.04 2.93
CA LEU A 216 4.69 12.64 2.18
C LEU A 216 3.73 13.36 3.12
N TYR A 217 3.44 12.77 4.27
CA TYR A 217 2.63 13.40 5.32
C TYR A 217 3.21 14.75 5.75
N TYR A 218 4.52 14.79 6.08
CA TYR A 218 5.20 16.02 6.45
C TYR A 218 5.20 17.05 5.30
N ARG A 219 5.44 16.62 4.06
CA ARG A 219 5.38 17.50 2.89
C ARG A 219 3.98 18.07 2.66
N ALA A 220 2.92 17.29 2.89
CA ALA A 220 1.54 17.74 2.78
C ALA A 220 1.20 18.74 3.90
N THR A 221 1.62 18.44 5.13
CA THR A 221 1.50 19.35 6.31
C THR A 221 2.09 20.73 6.00
N LEU A 222 3.32 20.77 5.46
CA LEU A 222 3.97 22.04 5.10
C LEU A 222 3.25 22.80 3.98
N GLN A 223 2.53 22.10 3.10
CA GLN A 223 1.74 22.73 2.04
C GLN A 223 0.45 23.34 2.61
N ALA A 224 -0.26 22.60 3.46
CA ALA A 224 -1.43 23.09 4.18
C ALA A 224 -1.12 24.36 4.99
N GLN A 225 -0.01 24.36 5.73
CA GLN A 225 0.43 25.52 6.50
C GLN A 225 0.73 26.74 5.63
N LYS A 226 1.29 26.55 4.42
CA LYS A 226 1.56 27.65 3.49
C LYS A 226 0.29 28.20 2.84
N ALA A 227 -0.76 27.39 2.68
CA ALA A 227 -2.02 27.85 2.12
C ALA A 227 -2.85 28.69 3.13
N ASN A 228 -2.58 28.52 4.43
CA ASN A 228 -3.27 29.21 5.53
C ASN A 228 -2.56 30.50 6.00
N ASN A 229 -1.38 30.83 5.44
CA ASN A 229 -0.63 32.05 5.71
C ASN A 229 -0.73 33.01 4.53
#